data_AF-X6LEX4-F1
#
_entry.id   AF-X6LEX4-F1
#
_cell.length_a   1.000
_cell.length_b   1.000
_cell.length_c   1.000
_cell.angle_alpha   90.00
_cell.angle_beta   90.00
_cell.angle_gamma   90.00
#
_symmetry.space_group_name_H-M   'P 1'
#
loop_
_entity.id
_entity.type
_entity.pdbx_description
1 polymer ?
#
loop_
_entity_poly.entity_id
_entity_poly.type
_entity_poly.pdbx_seq_one_letter_code
_entity_poly.pdbx_strand_id
1 'polypeptide(L)'
;MIAQLQQTFPNIAEEIILKAWGQCDKNVDKTNGVLTWLTENTTTLQQQQYLMNLFQYFGVKLEKTTISQTWKNCNQILIDTREKLREICATSNLNELKEENELKIIREMCLHILWNILKYPKHIKYRQINKQALYNYLFQRCHTLGADFEQVLIDIEVDLQNIGFQRGNDDNWYYQYDCIQLLHLWECYCYWIDKQVIYKTRYYIPRRVCMLWNGKWKDYECVFDYGHRTIMLFDQNKLKIKSLQLGNPNKSLLEFNVTIQYYNDIDIIETHAKWACLILNHTWHFRTTNYEDRDDLSNCVSVNESKNIKISLSIINITCQLFEFNSFYVIWKYIDNATHKEPLNPYSITFKQGIQHLQHNLQMRSHFADGKDEFILFECKFDKCKPVISSKINNSDVLLHDIYKHLPHYPIIQVYWEIKYYFMVSYKHTIGIERNHLPKSDELGIEFIPSNQKTKFNPLLYECDLYKLKMIRDTMDIKLTRDNSLQKLFHETIKNEKKQFYDNIKQAIKFNEKDKNGELILNDLILTILNELKILYHDDIHKQMGYPLQLWHIC
;
A
#
# COMPACT_ATOMS: atom_id res chain seq x y z
N MET A 1 -14.13 -10.83 -33.50
CA MET A 1 -13.55 -9.61 -32.94
C MET A 1 -12.13 -9.81 -32.42
N ILE A 2 -11.88 -10.63 -31.39
CA ILE A 2 -10.51 -10.86 -30.88
C ILE A 2 -9.54 -11.33 -31.98
N ALA A 3 -9.95 -12.27 -32.84
CA ALA A 3 -9.15 -12.69 -33.99
C ALA A 3 -8.82 -11.55 -34.98
N GLN A 4 -9.72 -10.57 -35.15
CA GLN A 4 -9.48 -9.39 -35.98
C GLN A 4 -8.46 -8.47 -35.31
N LEU A 5 -8.58 -8.23 -34.00
CA LEU A 5 -7.58 -7.48 -33.23
C LEU A 5 -6.21 -8.16 -33.30
N GLN A 6 -6.14 -9.49 -33.19
CA GLN A 6 -4.89 -10.25 -33.31
C GLN A 6 -4.28 -10.11 -34.72
N GLN A 7 -5.11 -10.06 -35.76
CA GLN A 7 -4.65 -9.83 -37.13
C GLN A 7 -4.13 -8.40 -37.33
N THR A 8 -4.77 -7.40 -36.71
CA THR A 8 -4.34 -5.99 -36.77
C THR A 8 -3.07 -5.73 -35.96
N PHE A 9 -2.90 -6.41 -34.82
CA PHE A 9 -1.76 -6.25 -33.92
C PHE A 9 -0.98 -7.56 -33.76
N PRO A 10 -0.32 -8.06 -34.83
CA PRO A 10 0.33 -9.37 -34.82
C PRO A 10 1.50 -9.46 -33.82
N ASN A 11 2.06 -8.32 -33.41
CA ASN A 11 3.18 -8.22 -32.46
C ASN A 11 2.72 -8.14 -30.99
N ILE A 12 1.42 -8.15 -30.71
CA ILE A 12 0.88 -8.18 -29.36
C ILE A 12 0.38 -9.60 -29.07
N ALA A 13 0.79 -10.16 -27.94
CA ALA A 13 0.30 -11.47 -27.53
C ALA A 13 -1.21 -11.44 -27.24
N GLU A 14 -1.91 -12.52 -27.57
CA GLU A 14 -3.36 -12.67 -27.39
C GLU A 14 -3.81 -12.36 -25.96
N GLU A 15 -3.03 -12.75 -24.94
CA GLU A 15 -3.32 -12.44 -23.53
C GLU A 15 -3.44 -10.93 -23.27
N ILE A 16 -2.57 -10.12 -23.88
CA ILE A 16 -2.59 -8.67 -23.73
C ILE A 16 -3.79 -8.07 -24.48
N ILE A 17 -4.15 -8.62 -25.64
CA ILE A 17 -5.37 -8.24 -26.38
C ILE A 17 -6.61 -8.51 -25.54
N LEU A 18 -6.70 -9.70 -24.93
CA LEU A 18 -7.81 -10.06 -24.04
C LEU A 18 -7.91 -9.12 -22.83
N LYS A 19 -6.78 -8.77 -22.22
CA LYS A 19 -6.72 -7.79 -21.13
C LYS A 19 -7.19 -6.41 -21.55
N ALA A 20 -6.73 -5.91 -22.70
CA ALA A 20 -7.16 -4.62 -23.23
C ALA A 20 -8.65 -4.61 -23.60
N TRP A 21 -9.13 -5.69 -24.23
CA TRP A 21 -10.53 -5.87 -24.59
C TRP A 21 -11.45 -5.86 -23.36
N GLY A 22 -11.04 -6.56 -22.29
CA GLY A 22 -11.75 -6.54 -21.01
C GLY A 22 -11.76 -5.15 -20.36
N GLN A 23 -10.59 -4.48 -20.34
CA GLN A 23 -10.45 -3.15 -19.74
C GLN A 23 -11.24 -2.05 -20.47
N CYS A 24 -11.51 -2.24 -21.76
CA CYS A 24 -12.26 -1.31 -22.59
C CYS A 24 -13.74 -1.67 -22.74
N ASP A 25 -14.30 -2.47 -21.82
CA ASP A 25 -15.71 -2.90 -21.84
C ASP A 25 -16.14 -3.50 -23.18
N LYS A 26 -15.22 -4.23 -23.85
CA LYS A 26 -15.47 -4.82 -25.17
C LYS A 26 -15.78 -3.78 -26.26
N ASN A 27 -15.34 -2.53 -26.09
CA ASN A 27 -15.42 -1.50 -27.11
C ASN A 27 -14.20 -1.58 -28.04
N VAL A 28 -14.45 -1.82 -29.34
CA VAL A 28 -13.40 -2.03 -30.36
C VAL A 28 -12.52 -0.80 -30.56
N ASP A 29 -13.09 0.39 -30.61
CA ASP A 29 -12.34 1.62 -30.87
C ASP A 29 -11.43 1.97 -29.69
N LYS A 30 -11.95 1.85 -28.46
CA LYS A 30 -11.14 2.03 -27.24
C LYS A 30 -10.03 1.01 -27.16
N THR A 31 -10.32 -0.26 -27.47
CA THR A 31 -9.34 -1.36 -27.45
C THR A 31 -8.24 -1.11 -28.48
N ASN A 32 -8.59 -0.76 -29.72
CA ASN A 32 -7.63 -0.37 -30.75
C ASN A 32 -6.75 0.78 -30.27
N GLY A 33 -7.33 1.82 -29.66
CA GLY A 33 -6.57 2.93 -29.10
C GLY A 33 -5.65 2.55 -27.93
N VAL A 34 -5.89 1.45 -27.21
CA VAL A 34 -4.96 0.92 -26.19
C VAL A 34 -3.86 0.10 -26.85
N LEU A 35 -4.20 -0.77 -27.79
CA LEU A 35 -3.24 -1.64 -28.48
C LEU A 35 -2.25 -0.84 -29.34
N THR A 36 -2.71 0.21 -30.04
CA THR A 36 -1.84 1.15 -30.75
C THR A 36 -0.88 1.83 -29.77
N TRP A 37 -1.40 2.36 -28.65
CA TRP A 37 -0.58 3.00 -27.62
C TRP A 37 0.48 2.06 -27.02
N LEU A 38 0.15 0.79 -26.79
CA LEU A 38 1.13 -0.22 -26.34
C LEU A 38 2.22 -0.44 -27.39
N THR A 39 1.83 -0.59 -28.66
CA THR A 39 2.76 -0.80 -29.78
C THR A 39 3.75 0.36 -29.93
N GLU A 40 3.29 1.60 -29.75
CA GLU A 40 4.12 2.81 -29.89
C GLU A 40 5.10 3.03 -28.73
N ASN A 41 4.86 2.43 -27.56
CA ASN A 41 5.60 2.74 -26.32
C ASN A 41 6.44 1.58 -25.77
N THR A 42 6.51 0.46 -26.47
CA THR A 42 7.21 -0.75 -26.03
C THR A 42 7.95 -1.43 -27.18
N THR A 43 9.06 -2.10 -26.87
CA THR A 43 9.88 -2.81 -27.86
C THR A 43 9.87 -4.32 -27.67
N THR A 44 9.49 -4.82 -26.49
CA THR A 44 9.44 -6.25 -26.17
C THR A 44 8.08 -6.65 -25.60
N LEU A 45 7.75 -7.94 -25.71
CA LEU A 45 6.52 -8.49 -25.13
C LEU A 45 6.42 -8.26 -23.61
N GLN A 46 7.55 -8.38 -22.90
CA GLN A 46 7.62 -8.12 -21.46
C GLN A 46 7.26 -6.67 -21.13
N GLN A 47 7.75 -5.71 -21.92
CA GLN A 47 7.39 -4.31 -21.76
C GLN A 47 5.93 -4.04 -22.08
N GLN A 48 5.36 -4.69 -23.11
CA GLN A 48 3.92 -4.61 -23.39
C GLN A 48 3.09 -5.09 -22.19
N GLN A 49 3.50 -6.19 -21.56
CA GLN A 49 2.81 -6.73 -20.40
C GLN A 49 2.92 -5.78 -19.19
N TYR A 50 4.09 -5.20 -18.94
CA TYR A 50 4.28 -4.21 -17.87
C TYR A 50 3.48 -2.93 -18.11
N LEU A 51 3.49 -2.40 -19.33
CA LEU A 51 2.75 -1.19 -19.66
C LEU A 51 1.24 -1.43 -19.67
N MET A 52 0.78 -2.61 -20.08
CA MET A 52 -0.63 -3.02 -19.94
C MET A 52 -1.03 -3.12 -18.47
N ASN A 53 -0.18 -3.71 -17.62
CA ASN A 53 -0.44 -3.74 -16.17
C ASN A 53 -0.56 -2.30 -15.63
N LEU A 54 0.37 -1.40 -15.97
CA LEU A 54 0.28 0.01 -15.59
C LEU A 54 -1.02 0.65 -16.10
N PHE A 55 -1.44 0.38 -17.34
CA PHE A 55 -2.71 0.90 -17.87
C PHE A 55 -3.93 0.33 -17.14
N GLN A 56 -3.95 -0.95 -16.78
CA GLN A 56 -5.02 -1.52 -15.96
C GLN A 56 -5.11 -0.83 -14.59
N TYR A 57 -3.96 -0.54 -13.98
CA TYR A 57 -3.90 0.09 -12.66
C TYR A 57 -4.20 1.61 -12.68
N PHE A 58 -3.70 2.33 -13.68
CA PHE A 58 -3.69 3.79 -13.70
C PHE A 58 -4.57 4.40 -14.79
N GLY A 59 -4.96 3.65 -15.82
CA GLY A 59 -5.64 4.18 -17.02
C GLY A 59 -7.05 4.71 -16.80
N VAL A 60 -7.67 4.40 -15.66
CA VAL A 60 -8.95 5.01 -15.22
C VAL A 60 -8.74 6.38 -14.59
N LYS A 61 -7.52 6.66 -14.09
CA LYS A 61 -7.18 7.82 -13.26
C LYS A 61 -6.28 8.82 -13.98
N LEU A 62 -5.43 8.32 -14.86
CA LEU A 62 -4.43 9.08 -15.58
C LEU A 62 -4.62 8.90 -17.08
N GLU A 63 -4.38 9.97 -17.82
CA GLU A 63 -4.29 9.91 -19.26
C GLU A 63 -3.16 8.98 -19.69
N LYS A 64 -3.37 8.29 -20.82
CA LYS A 64 -2.36 7.40 -21.44
C LYS A 64 -1.03 8.12 -21.69
N THR A 65 -1.09 9.40 -22.02
CA THR A 65 0.06 10.30 -22.22
C THR A 65 0.89 10.41 -20.95
N THR A 66 0.28 10.72 -19.79
CA THR A 66 0.96 10.77 -18.49
C THR A 66 1.60 9.44 -18.11
N ILE A 67 0.89 8.32 -18.33
CA ILE A 67 1.44 6.97 -18.06
C ILE A 67 2.67 6.71 -18.93
N SER A 68 2.57 6.95 -20.24
CA SER A 68 3.68 6.72 -21.17
C SER A 68 4.88 7.65 -20.95
N GLN A 69 4.65 8.92 -20.60
CA GLN A 69 5.73 9.85 -20.31
C GLN A 69 6.47 9.45 -19.04
N THR A 70 5.73 9.05 -18.00
CA THR A 70 6.33 8.57 -16.74
C THR A 70 7.10 7.28 -16.97
N TRP A 71 6.54 6.34 -17.74
CA TRP A 71 7.20 5.10 -18.17
C TRP A 71 8.54 5.37 -18.86
N LYS A 72 8.59 6.32 -19.80
CA LYS A 72 9.82 6.73 -20.47
C LYS A 72 10.80 7.42 -19.52
N ASN A 73 10.32 8.34 -18.67
CA ASN A 73 11.14 9.07 -17.70
C ASN A 73 11.80 8.14 -16.65
N CYS A 74 11.14 7.02 -16.33
CA CYS A 74 11.63 6.00 -15.42
C CYS A 74 12.40 4.89 -16.15
N ASN A 75 12.94 5.16 -17.35
CA ASN A 75 13.71 4.21 -18.16
C ASN A 75 13.01 2.86 -18.38
N GLN A 76 11.68 2.84 -18.42
CA GLN A 76 10.88 1.64 -18.59
C GLN A 76 11.06 0.60 -17.47
N ILE A 77 11.44 1.06 -16.26
CA ILE A 77 11.50 0.24 -15.05
C ILE A 77 10.11 0.26 -14.39
N LEU A 78 9.47 -0.91 -14.29
CA LEU A 78 8.10 -1.05 -13.79
C LEU A 78 7.94 -0.51 -12.37
N ILE A 79 8.86 -0.85 -11.46
CA ILE A 79 8.78 -0.46 -10.05
C ILE A 79 8.85 1.06 -9.92
N ASP A 80 9.88 1.69 -10.50
CA ASP A 80 10.07 3.14 -10.47
C ASP A 80 8.90 3.88 -11.11
N THR A 81 8.40 3.40 -12.26
CA THR A 81 7.24 3.99 -12.93
C THR A 81 6.00 3.90 -12.06
N ARG A 82 5.75 2.75 -11.42
CA ARG A 82 4.59 2.53 -10.55
C ARG A 82 4.61 3.46 -9.35
N GLU A 83 5.77 3.62 -8.70
CA GLU A 83 5.95 4.57 -7.59
C GLU A 83 5.72 6.01 -8.03
N LYS A 84 6.26 6.40 -9.21
CA LYS A 84 6.07 7.76 -9.71
C LYS A 84 4.62 8.05 -10.09
N LEU A 85 3.91 7.10 -10.70
CA LEU A 85 2.48 7.23 -11.01
C LEU A 85 1.62 7.26 -9.73
N ARG A 86 1.99 6.48 -8.69
CA ARG A 86 1.37 6.57 -7.36
C ARG A 86 1.53 7.97 -6.78
N GLU A 87 2.74 8.55 -6.83
CA GLU A 87 3.02 9.91 -6.37
C GLU A 87 2.22 10.94 -7.18
N ILE A 88 2.18 10.82 -8.52
CA ILE A 88 1.42 11.72 -9.39
C ILE A 88 -0.06 11.69 -9.01
N CYS A 89 -0.63 10.53 -8.70
CA CYS A 89 -2.04 10.46 -8.32
C CYS A 89 -2.33 10.83 -6.86
N ALA A 90 -1.36 10.66 -5.96
CA ALA A 90 -1.48 11.19 -4.60
C ALA A 90 -1.41 12.73 -4.60
N THR A 91 -0.69 13.31 -5.57
CA THR A 91 -0.51 14.77 -5.72
C THR A 91 -1.52 15.40 -6.68
N SER A 92 -2.07 14.64 -7.64
CA SER A 92 -3.04 15.13 -8.62
C SER A 92 -4.18 15.80 -7.88
N ASN A 93 -4.53 16.99 -8.36
CA ASN A 93 -5.40 17.85 -7.62
C ASN A 93 -6.77 17.18 -7.56
N LEU A 94 -7.17 16.69 -6.38
CA LEU A 94 -8.56 16.32 -6.06
C LEU A 94 -9.54 17.39 -6.58
N ASN A 95 -9.08 18.64 -6.68
CA ASN A 95 -9.78 19.79 -7.24
C ASN A 95 -10.22 19.63 -8.71
N GLU A 96 -9.52 18.82 -9.51
CA GLU A 96 -9.88 18.55 -10.91
C GLU A 96 -10.92 17.43 -11.01
N LEU A 97 -10.94 16.50 -10.03
CA LEU A 97 -11.98 15.48 -9.91
C LEU A 97 -13.23 16.07 -9.24
N LYS A 98 -13.84 17.08 -9.89
CA LYS A 98 -15.18 17.51 -9.52
C LYS A 98 -16.15 16.39 -9.89
N GLU A 99 -16.71 15.74 -8.88
CA GLU A 99 -17.88 14.90 -9.07
C GLU A 99 -19.04 15.81 -9.51
N GLU A 100 -19.64 15.50 -10.66
CA GLU A 100 -20.86 16.17 -11.11
C GLU A 100 -21.93 16.06 -10.03
N ASN A 101 -22.65 17.15 -9.79
CA ASN A 101 -23.60 17.23 -8.69
C ASN A 101 -24.72 16.19 -8.87
N GLU A 102 -25.13 15.95 -10.11
CA GLU A 102 -26.08 14.94 -10.55
C GLU A 102 -25.61 13.55 -10.10
N LEU A 103 -24.41 13.13 -10.52
CA LEU A 103 -23.83 11.83 -10.15
C LEU A 103 -23.71 11.66 -8.64
N LYS A 104 -23.32 12.72 -7.93
CA LYS A 104 -23.22 12.69 -6.46
C LYS A 104 -24.58 12.41 -5.82
N ILE A 105 -25.65 13.09 -6.27
CA ILE A 105 -27.01 12.89 -5.75
C ILE A 105 -27.48 11.46 -6.02
N ILE A 106 -27.32 10.99 -7.26
CA ILE A 106 -27.72 9.64 -7.67
C ILE A 106 -26.98 8.60 -6.81
N ARG A 107 -25.64 8.73 -6.70
CA ARG A 107 -24.81 7.84 -5.88
C ARG A 107 -25.24 7.81 -4.42
N GLU A 108 -25.44 8.98 -3.80
CA GLU A 108 -25.89 9.07 -2.41
C GLU A 108 -27.25 8.39 -2.20
N MET A 109 -28.19 8.58 -3.14
CA MET A 109 -29.52 7.97 -3.08
C MET A 109 -29.46 6.45 -3.26
N CYS A 110 -28.76 5.96 -4.29
CA CYS A 110 -28.58 4.54 -4.56
C CYS A 110 -27.91 3.81 -3.39
N LEU A 111 -26.81 4.37 -2.85
CA LEU A 111 -26.13 3.79 -1.69
C LEU A 111 -27.04 3.74 -0.48
N HIS A 112 -27.85 4.78 -0.23
CA HIS A 112 -28.79 4.78 0.89
C HIS A 112 -29.87 3.69 0.76
N ILE A 113 -30.44 3.51 -0.43
CA ILE A 113 -31.44 2.47 -0.71
C ILE A 113 -30.82 1.08 -0.53
N LEU A 114 -29.70 0.83 -1.22
CA LEU A 114 -29.01 -0.46 -1.18
C LEU A 114 -28.57 -0.80 0.25
N TRP A 115 -27.98 0.16 0.97
CA TRP A 115 -27.60 -0.02 2.37
C TRP A 115 -28.78 -0.47 3.25
N ASN A 116 -29.93 0.19 3.15
CA ASN A 116 -31.10 -0.15 3.95
C ASN A 116 -31.60 -1.57 3.67
N ILE A 117 -31.59 -2.00 2.40
CA ILE A 117 -32.00 -3.36 2.02
C ILE A 117 -30.97 -4.39 2.51
N LEU A 118 -29.68 -4.14 2.29
CA LEU A 118 -28.60 -5.05 2.67
C LEU A 118 -28.51 -5.23 4.19
N LYS A 119 -28.75 -4.16 4.96
CA LYS A 119 -28.75 -4.19 6.42
C LYS A 119 -29.99 -4.90 6.98
N TYR A 120 -31.15 -4.70 6.36
CA TYR A 120 -32.44 -5.20 6.85
C TYR A 120 -33.18 -6.03 5.79
N PRO A 121 -32.59 -7.13 5.29
CA PRO A 121 -33.14 -7.85 4.14
C PRO A 121 -34.55 -8.40 4.40
N LYS A 122 -34.91 -8.68 5.65
CA LYS A 122 -36.23 -9.23 6.00
C LYS A 122 -37.34 -8.17 6.13
N HIS A 123 -36.99 -6.89 6.17
CA HIS A 123 -37.96 -5.82 6.40
C HIS A 123 -38.52 -5.30 5.08
N ILE A 124 -39.77 -5.67 4.78
CA ILE A 124 -40.49 -5.30 3.54
C ILE A 124 -40.52 -3.78 3.34
N LYS A 125 -40.57 -2.98 4.42
CA LYS A 125 -40.55 -1.52 4.35
C LYS A 125 -39.37 -0.96 3.54
N TYR A 126 -38.18 -1.57 3.59
CA TYR A 126 -37.02 -1.09 2.83
C TYR A 126 -37.00 -1.56 1.37
N ARG A 127 -37.94 -2.43 0.99
CA ARG A 127 -38.14 -2.91 -0.39
C ARG A 127 -39.15 -2.05 -1.16
N GLN A 128 -39.64 -0.96 -0.55
CA GLN A 128 -40.63 -0.06 -1.11
C GLN A 128 -40.11 1.38 -1.05
N ILE A 129 -40.21 2.10 -2.16
CA ILE A 129 -39.84 3.52 -2.23
C ILE A 129 -41.06 4.30 -2.70
N ASN A 130 -41.54 5.19 -1.83
CA ASN A 130 -42.64 6.06 -2.18
C ASN A 130 -42.18 7.10 -3.23
N LYS A 131 -42.89 7.17 -4.37
CA LYS A 131 -42.52 8.05 -5.49
C LYS A 131 -42.48 9.53 -5.07
N GLN A 132 -43.49 10.00 -4.33
CA GLN A 132 -43.55 11.40 -3.93
C GLN A 132 -42.41 11.76 -2.95
N ALA A 133 -42.10 10.86 -2.01
CA ALA A 133 -40.99 11.06 -1.09
C ALA A 133 -39.64 11.11 -1.80
N LEU A 134 -39.41 10.21 -2.78
CA LEU A 134 -38.22 10.21 -3.63
C LEU A 134 -38.12 11.52 -4.43
N TYR A 135 -39.20 11.92 -5.10
CA TYR A 135 -39.27 13.14 -5.89
C TYR A 135 -38.95 14.39 -5.04
N ASN A 136 -39.61 14.54 -3.90
CA ASN A 136 -39.39 15.68 -2.99
C ASN A 136 -37.95 15.75 -2.49
N TYR A 137 -37.37 14.60 -2.14
CA TYR A 137 -35.98 14.53 -1.69
C TYR A 137 -35.00 14.93 -2.80
N LEU A 138 -35.15 14.34 -4.00
CA LEU A 138 -34.29 14.64 -5.14
C LEU A 138 -34.42 16.10 -5.55
N PHE A 139 -35.64 16.65 -5.60
CA PHE A 139 -35.89 18.05 -5.92
C PHE A 139 -35.15 18.99 -4.95
N GLN A 140 -35.28 18.76 -3.65
CA GLN A 140 -34.59 19.55 -2.63
C GLN A 140 -33.06 19.45 -2.78
N ARG A 141 -32.54 18.24 -3.04
CA ARG A 141 -31.10 18.02 -3.22
C ARG A 141 -30.56 18.68 -4.49
N CYS A 142 -31.24 18.53 -5.62
CA CYS A 142 -30.88 19.15 -6.89
C CYS A 142 -30.88 20.69 -6.76
N HIS A 143 -31.91 21.27 -6.14
CA HIS A 143 -31.96 22.70 -5.87
C HIS A 143 -30.80 23.17 -4.98
N THR A 144 -30.46 22.39 -3.94
CA THR A 144 -29.36 22.74 -3.01
C THR A 144 -28.00 22.72 -3.68
N LEU A 145 -27.77 21.78 -4.60
CA LEU A 145 -26.48 21.60 -5.28
C LEU A 145 -26.42 22.27 -6.66
N GLY A 146 -27.53 22.84 -7.15
CA GLY A 146 -27.62 23.39 -8.50
C GLY A 146 -27.48 22.34 -9.60
N ALA A 147 -28.05 21.15 -9.38
CA ALA A 147 -28.04 20.04 -10.35
C ALA A 147 -29.32 20.03 -11.19
N ASP A 148 -29.27 19.46 -12.40
CA ASP A 148 -30.46 19.24 -13.24
C ASP A 148 -31.37 18.17 -12.62
N PHE A 149 -32.55 18.59 -12.19
CA PHE A 149 -33.51 17.70 -11.53
C PHE A 149 -34.09 16.63 -12.48
N GLU A 150 -34.42 17.00 -13.72
CA GLU A 150 -35.04 16.07 -14.67
C GLU A 150 -34.06 14.98 -15.09
N GLN A 151 -32.80 15.36 -15.32
CA GLN A 151 -31.74 14.40 -15.63
C GLN A 151 -31.51 13.42 -14.47
N VAL A 152 -31.36 13.93 -13.23
CA VAL A 152 -31.20 13.09 -12.03
C VAL A 152 -32.38 12.14 -11.84
N LEU A 153 -33.60 12.61 -12.11
CA LEU A 153 -34.80 11.79 -12.00
C LEU A 153 -34.82 10.68 -13.06
N ILE A 154 -34.43 10.96 -14.31
CA ILE A 154 -34.36 9.92 -15.35
C ILE A 154 -33.31 8.87 -14.97
N ASP A 155 -32.12 9.29 -14.56
CA ASP A 155 -31.01 8.39 -14.25
C ASP A 155 -31.32 7.51 -13.03
N ILE A 156 -31.89 8.08 -11.96
CA ILE A 156 -32.24 7.30 -10.77
C ILE A 156 -33.32 6.25 -11.08
N GLU A 157 -34.27 6.56 -11.98
CA GLU A 157 -35.31 5.59 -12.37
C GLU A 157 -34.70 4.41 -13.15
N VAL A 158 -33.75 4.70 -14.05
CA VAL A 158 -32.98 3.67 -14.76
C VAL A 158 -32.16 2.83 -13.78
N ASP A 159 -31.49 3.46 -12.82
CA ASP A 159 -30.69 2.76 -11.81
C ASP A 159 -31.53 1.90 -10.87
N LEU A 160 -32.72 2.37 -10.47
CA LEU A 160 -33.68 1.58 -9.70
C LEU A 160 -34.13 0.32 -10.45
N GLN A 161 -34.39 0.44 -11.75
CA GLN A 161 -34.72 -0.72 -12.60
C GLN A 161 -33.54 -1.70 -12.67
N ASN A 162 -32.32 -1.21 -12.88
CA ASN A 162 -31.10 -2.03 -12.90
C ASN A 162 -30.85 -2.76 -11.56
N ILE A 163 -31.20 -2.12 -10.44
CA ILE A 163 -31.12 -2.74 -9.11
C ILE A 163 -32.19 -3.83 -8.93
N GLY A 164 -33.31 -3.76 -9.64
CA GLY A 164 -34.41 -4.74 -9.61
C GLY A 164 -35.73 -4.22 -9.02
N PHE A 165 -35.92 -2.89 -8.96
CA PHE A 165 -37.20 -2.29 -8.64
C PHE A 165 -38.08 -2.16 -9.89
N GLN A 166 -39.39 -2.39 -9.77
CA GLN A 166 -40.38 -1.91 -10.76
C GLN A 166 -41.40 -1.00 -10.09
N ARG A 167 -42.04 -0.20 -10.93
CA ARG A 167 -43.16 0.64 -10.55
C ARG A 167 -44.42 -0.21 -10.39
N GLY A 168 -45.10 -0.06 -9.26
CA GLY A 168 -46.42 -0.64 -9.00
C GLY A 168 -47.55 0.20 -9.59
N ASN A 169 -48.78 -0.27 -9.45
CA ASN A 169 -49.98 0.43 -9.95
C ASN A 169 -50.26 1.76 -9.25
N ASP A 170 -49.70 1.96 -8.05
CA ASP A 170 -49.78 3.19 -7.26
C ASP A 170 -48.58 4.13 -7.51
N ASP A 171 -47.85 3.87 -8.59
CA ASP A 171 -46.61 4.54 -8.98
C ASP A 171 -45.42 4.41 -8.01
N ASN A 172 -45.55 3.69 -6.89
CA ASN A 172 -44.44 3.44 -5.97
C ASN A 172 -43.47 2.41 -6.54
N TRP A 173 -42.22 2.42 -6.10
CA TRP A 173 -41.22 1.44 -6.53
C TRP A 173 -41.17 0.26 -5.56
N TYR A 174 -41.25 -0.95 -6.09
CA TYR A 174 -41.21 -2.20 -5.35
C TYR A 174 -40.07 -3.08 -5.86
N TYR A 175 -39.27 -3.59 -4.94
CA TYR A 175 -38.26 -4.60 -5.28
C TYR A 175 -38.95 -5.93 -5.61
N GLN A 176 -38.78 -6.43 -6.84
CA GLN A 176 -39.59 -7.56 -7.36
C GLN A 176 -39.46 -8.85 -6.59
N TYR A 177 -38.25 -9.12 -6.11
CA TYR A 177 -37.92 -10.49 -5.81
C TYR A 177 -38.47 -10.89 -4.44
N ASP A 178 -39.30 -11.93 -4.45
CA ASP A 178 -39.79 -12.58 -3.22
C ASP A 178 -38.61 -12.97 -2.31
N CYS A 179 -37.54 -13.48 -2.93
CA CYS A 179 -36.25 -13.74 -2.32
C CYS A 179 -35.22 -12.68 -2.74
N ILE A 180 -34.66 -11.95 -1.78
CA ILE A 180 -33.60 -10.98 -2.07
C ILE A 180 -32.41 -11.67 -2.74
N GLN A 181 -32.07 -11.23 -3.94
CA GLN A 181 -30.84 -11.62 -4.63
C GLN A 181 -29.66 -10.85 -4.01
N LEU A 182 -29.21 -11.32 -2.84
CA LEU A 182 -28.22 -10.57 -2.06
C LEU A 182 -26.90 -10.34 -2.80
N LEU A 183 -26.51 -11.30 -3.66
CA LEU A 183 -25.34 -11.17 -4.51
C LEU A 183 -25.50 -10.02 -5.53
N HIS A 184 -26.64 -9.95 -6.22
CA HIS A 184 -26.93 -8.85 -7.16
C HIS A 184 -26.94 -7.49 -6.45
N LEU A 185 -27.62 -7.38 -5.30
CA LEU A 185 -27.64 -6.13 -4.53
C LEU A 185 -26.25 -5.73 -4.02
N TRP A 186 -25.43 -6.71 -3.65
CA TRP A 186 -24.04 -6.49 -3.27
C TRP A 186 -23.22 -5.96 -4.44
N GLU A 187 -23.34 -6.54 -5.64
CA GLU A 187 -22.67 -6.07 -6.85
C GLU A 187 -23.10 -4.64 -7.22
N CYS A 188 -24.40 -4.33 -7.14
CA CYS A 188 -24.90 -2.96 -7.30
C CYS A 188 -24.31 -2.00 -6.26
N TYR A 189 -24.16 -2.45 -5.01
CA TYR A 189 -23.59 -1.62 -3.95
C TYR A 189 -22.10 -1.37 -4.19
N CYS A 190 -21.33 -2.40 -4.54
CA CYS A 190 -19.92 -2.27 -4.94
C CYS A 190 -19.75 -1.31 -6.12
N TYR A 191 -20.62 -1.39 -7.15
CA TYR A 191 -20.63 -0.47 -8.29
C TYR A 191 -20.71 0.99 -7.83
N TRP A 192 -21.67 1.32 -6.95
CA TRP A 192 -21.84 2.70 -6.47
C TRP A 192 -20.75 3.15 -5.51
N ILE A 193 -20.18 2.24 -4.73
CA ILE A 193 -19.01 2.53 -3.89
C ILE A 193 -17.79 2.87 -4.78
N ASP A 194 -17.55 2.11 -5.85
CA ASP A 194 -16.44 2.36 -6.78
C ASP A 194 -16.58 3.71 -7.51
N LYS A 195 -17.80 4.28 -7.59
CA LYS A 195 -18.02 5.64 -8.14
C LYS A 195 -17.60 6.77 -7.19
N GLN A 196 -17.41 6.50 -5.89
CA GLN A 196 -16.97 7.53 -4.94
C GLN A 196 -15.61 8.10 -5.36
N VAL A 197 -15.43 9.42 -5.22
CA VAL A 197 -14.16 10.11 -5.56
C VAL A 197 -12.96 9.47 -4.87
N ILE A 198 -13.13 9.05 -3.62
CA ILE A 198 -12.07 8.40 -2.83
C ILE A 198 -11.60 7.07 -3.42
N TYR A 199 -12.49 6.30 -4.06
CA TYR A 199 -12.11 5.07 -4.78
C TYR A 199 -11.36 5.39 -6.08
N LYS A 200 -11.63 6.56 -6.67
CA LYS A 200 -10.88 7.06 -7.83
C LYS A 200 -9.50 7.56 -7.43
N THR A 201 -9.32 8.18 -6.27
CA THR A 201 -8.01 8.69 -5.86
C THR A 201 -7.14 7.62 -5.23
N ARG A 202 -7.69 6.78 -4.36
CA ARG A 202 -6.90 5.82 -3.59
C ARG A 202 -6.49 4.61 -4.38
N TYR A 203 -5.27 4.17 -4.10
CA TYR A 203 -4.74 2.92 -4.62
C TYR A 203 -5.03 1.78 -3.65
N TYR A 204 -5.21 0.58 -4.22
CA TYR A 204 -5.24 -0.68 -3.48
C TYR A 204 -6.23 -0.72 -2.33
N ILE A 205 -7.45 -0.21 -2.53
CA ILE A 205 -8.52 -0.50 -1.59
C ILE A 205 -8.73 -2.03 -1.60
N PRO A 206 -8.46 -2.74 -0.49
CA PRO A 206 -8.58 -4.18 -0.47
C PRO A 206 -10.03 -4.54 -0.80
N ARG A 207 -10.23 -5.42 -1.79
CA ARG A 207 -11.55 -5.98 -2.11
C ARG A 207 -11.83 -7.24 -1.32
N ARG A 208 -10.80 -7.91 -0.81
CA ARG A 208 -10.92 -9.11 0.01
C ARG A 208 -10.08 -8.96 1.25
N VAL A 209 -10.66 -9.33 2.38
CA VAL A 209 -9.98 -9.34 3.68
C VAL A 209 -10.30 -10.65 4.39
N CYS A 210 -9.33 -11.17 5.13
CA CYS A 210 -9.56 -12.29 6.02
C CYS A 210 -9.77 -11.73 7.44
N MET A 211 -10.93 -11.95 8.04
CA MET A 211 -11.27 -11.39 9.35
C MET A 211 -11.50 -12.51 10.38
N LEU A 212 -10.93 -12.35 11.58
CA LEU A 212 -11.19 -13.26 12.70
C LEU A 212 -12.60 -13.03 13.23
N TRP A 213 -13.43 -14.05 13.16
CA TRP A 213 -14.81 -13.98 13.64
C TRP A 213 -15.20 -15.23 14.41
N ASN A 214 -15.57 -15.04 15.68
CA ASN A 214 -15.89 -16.14 16.60
C ASN A 214 -14.77 -17.19 16.66
N GLY A 215 -13.52 -16.72 16.79
CA GLY A 215 -12.33 -17.58 16.85
C GLY A 215 -11.94 -18.28 15.55
N LYS A 216 -12.58 -17.96 14.41
CA LYS A 216 -12.26 -18.55 13.10
C LYS A 216 -11.98 -17.47 12.05
N TRP A 217 -10.90 -17.65 11.30
CA TRP A 217 -10.59 -16.81 10.14
C TRP A 217 -11.55 -17.10 9.00
N LYS A 218 -12.03 -16.03 8.35
CA LYS A 218 -12.96 -16.11 7.22
C LYS A 218 -12.66 -15.04 6.20
N ASP A 219 -12.73 -15.43 4.95
CA ASP A 219 -12.62 -14.50 3.84
C ASP A 219 -13.93 -13.77 3.62
N TYR A 220 -13.81 -12.45 3.48
CA TYR A 220 -14.91 -11.56 3.14
C TYR A 220 -14.50 -10.78 1.90
N GLU A 221 -15.45 -10.55 1.00
CA GLU A 221 -15.35 -9.39 0.12
C GLU A 221 -15.65 -8.14 0.96
N CYS A 222 -14.91 -7.06 0.76
CA CYS A 222 -15.08 -5.84 1.55
C CYS A 222 -15.15 -4.58 0.70
N VAL A 223 -15.97 -3.64 1.17
CA VAL A 223 -16.04 -2.28 0.65
C VAL A 223 -16.13 -1.28 1.81
N PHE A 224 -15.59 -0.08 1.59
CA PHE A 224 -15.50 1.00 2.57
C PHE A 224 -16.52 2.07 2.20
N ASP A 225 -17.63 2.11 2.93
CA ASP A 225 -18.62 3.16 2.79
C ASP A 225 -18.23 4.34 3.67
N TYR A 226 -17.46 5.25 3.08
CA TYR A 226 -17.03 6.49 3.73
C TYR A 226 -18.20 7.42 4.05
N GLY A 227 -19.31 7.32 3.31
CA GLY A 227 -20.52 8.12 3.55
C GLY A 227 -21.23 7.72 4.84
N HIS A 228 -21.26 6.41 5.13
CA HIS A 228 -21.84 5.82 6.34
C HIS A 228 -20.81 5.44 7.41
N ARG A 229 -19.53 5.75 7.18
CA ARG A 229 -18.41 5.43 8.08
C ARG A 229 -18.35 3.94 8.47
N THR A 230 -18.56 3.05 7.50
CA THR A 230 -18.72 1.62 7.73
C THR A 230 -17.84 0.80 6.78
N ILE A 231 -17.22 -0.27 7.29
CA ILE A 231 -16.69 -1.36 6.46
C ILE A 231 -17.80 -2.39 6.26
N MET A 232 -18.18 -2.60 5.01
CA MET A 232 -19.14 -3.64 4.63
C MET A 232 -18.39 -4.91 4.24
N LEU A 233 -18.81 -6.04 4.79
CA LEU A 233 -18.20 -7.35 4.61
C LEU A 233 -19.24 -8.33 4.08
N PHE A 234 -18.96 -8.97 2.95
CA PHE A 234 -19.83 -9.97 2.34
C PHE A 234 -19.20 -11.37 2.40
N ASP A 235 -19.89 -12.27 3.10
CA ASP A 235 -19.58 -13.69 3.17
C ASP A 235 -20.26 -14.38 1.98
N GLN A 236 -19.52 -14.55 0.88
CA GLN A 236 -20.04 -15.14 -0.36
C GLN A 236 -20.56 -16.57 -0.13
N ASN A 237 -19.90 -17.34 0.75
CA ASN A 237 -20.28 -18.73 1.04
C ASN A 237 -21.62 -18.84 1.76
N LYS A 238 -21.94 -17.84 2.60
CA LYS A 238 -23.18 -17.83 3.39
C LYS A 238 -24.24 -16.88 2.85
N LEU A 239 -23.91 -16.09 1.83
CA LEU A 239 -24.68 -14.94 1.36
C LEU A 239 -25.13 -14.10 2.56
N LYS A 240 -24.17 -13.64 3.37
CA LYS A 240 -24.42 -12.80 4.55
C LYS A 240 -23.57 -11.55 4.51
N ILE A 241 -24.20 -10.42 4.79
CA ILE A 241 -23.51 -9.14 4.93
C ILE A 241 -23.33 -8.83 6.41
N LYS A 242 -22.20 -8.21 6.71
CA LYS A 242 -21.90 -7.60 8.01
C LYS A 242 -21.42 -6.18 7.78
N SER A 243 -21.69 -5.34 8.76
CA SER A 243 -21.23 -3.96 8.78
C SER A 243 -20.38 -3.73 10.03
N LEU A 244 -19.17 -3.19 9.87
CA LEU A 244 -18.32 -2.72 10.96
C LEU A 244 -18.38 -1.20 11.00
N GLN A 245 -19.01 -0.66 12.03
CA GLN A 245 -19.13 0.79 12.22
C GLN A 245 -17.82 1.34 12.81
N LEU A 246 -17.04 2.10 12.04
CA LEU A 246 -15.74 2.61 12.49
C LEU A 246 -15.86 3.87 13.36
N GLY A 247 -16.92 4.64 13.11
CA GLY A 247 -17.12 5.97 13.67
C GLY A 247 -18.57 6.24 14.07
N ASN A 248 -18.85 7.39 14.66
CA ASN A 248 -20.21 7.84 14.89
C ASN A 248 -20.89 8.09 13.53
N PRO A 249 -22.00 7.40 13.21
CA PRO A 249 -22.73 7.64 11.96
C PRO A 249 -23.29 9.07 11.90
N ASN A 250 -23.49 9.73 13.06
CA ASN A 250 -23.90 11.12 13.14
C ASN A 250 -22.67 12.02 12.96
N LYS A 251 -22.56 12.61 11.76
CA LYS A 251 -21.42 13.41 11.24
C LYS A 251 -20.99 14.63 12.07
N SER A 252 -21.54 14.87 13.26
CA SER A 252 -21.40 16.11 14.01
C SER A 252 -20.28 16.14 15.06
N LEU A 253 -19.49 15.07 15.21
CA LEU A 253 -18.42 15.02 16.20
C LEU A 253 -17.07 14.68 15.58
N LEU A 254 -16.05 15.38 16.07
CA LEU A 254 -14.65 15.03 15.87
C LEU A 254 -14.42 13.61 16.39
N GLU A 255 -13.95 12.72 15.52
CA GLU A 255 -13.68 11.33 15.86
C GLU A 255 -12.18 11.08 15.94
N PHE A 256 -11.77 10.52 17.07
CA PHE A 256 -10.39 10.14 17.36
C PHE A 256 -10.29 8.68 17.83
N ASN A 257 -11.31 7.88 17.55
CA ASN A 257 -11.49 6.58 18.21
C ASN A 257 -11.11 5.40 17.33
N VAL A 258 -10.61 5.63 16.11
CA VAL A 258 -10.12 4.54 15.30
C VAL A 258 -8.71 4.18 15.74
N THR A 259 -8.58 3.07 16.46
CA THR A 259 -7.28 2.54 16.87
C THR A 259 -6.83 1.45 15.92
N ILE A 260 -5.59 1.54 15.46
CA ILE A 260 -4.99 0.57 14.53
C ILE A 260 -3.73 0.03 15.19
N GLN A 261 -3.59 -1.30 15.24
CA GLN A 261 -2.39 -1.95 15.76
C GLN A 261 -1.91 -3.00 14.77
N TYR A 262 -0.61 -3.01 14.50
CA TYR A 262 -0.01 -4.05 13.67
C TYR A 262 0.49 -5.20 14.53
N TYR A 263 0.34 -6.40 13.98
CA TYR A 263 1.01 -7.60 14.47
C TYR A 263 1.29 -8.54 13.31
N ASN A 264 2.10 -9.56 13.57
CA ASN A 264 2.37 -10.62 12.61
C ASN A 264 1.89 -11.94 13.21
N ASP A 265 1.26 -12.74 12.38
CA ASP A 265 0.77 -14.06 12.76
C ASP A 265 1.45 -15.10 11.89
N ILE A 266 1.80 -16.23 12.48
CA ILE A 266 2.42 -17.35 11.76
C ILE A 266 1.48 -18.53 11.94
N ASP A 267 0.86 -18.92 10.85
CA ASP A 267 -0.03 -20.07 10.86
C ASP A 267 0.80 -21.35 10.72
N ILE A 268 1.38 -21.80 11.84
CA ILE A 268 2.29 -22.96 11.87
C ILE A 268 1.54 -24.26 11.55
N ILE A 269 0.23 -24.32 11.79
CA ILE A 269 -0.52 -25.57 11.73
C ILE A 269 -1.12 -25.81 10.35
N GLU A 270 -1.75 -24.80 9.75
CA GLU A 270 -2.54 -25.02 8.53
C GLU A 270 -1.75 -24.71 7.26
N THR A 271 -1.11 -23.54 7.19
CA THR A 271 -0.55 -23.04 5.92
C THR A 271 0.96 -22.86 5.93
N HIS A 272 1.60 -22.89 7.11
CA HIS A 272 2.98 -22.45 7.31
C HIS A 272 3.25 -21.04 6.75
N ALA A 273 2.21 -20.21 6.64
CA ALA A 273 2.30 -18.88 6.04
C ALA A 273 2.40 -17.81 7.13
N LYS A 274 3.16 -16.77 6.81
CA LYS A 274 3.24 -15.55 7.59
C LYS A 274 2.15 -14.59 7.11
N TRP A 275 1.35 -14.08 8.04
CA TRP A 275 0.27 -13.15 7.76
C TRP A 275 0.58 -11.79 8.35
N ALA A 276 0.44 -10.75 7.53
CA ALA A 276 0.51 -9.38 8.00
C ALA A 276 -0.87 -9.04 8.60
N CYS A 277 -0.92 -8.70 9.87
CA CYS A 277 -2.18 -8.58 10.59
C CYS A 277 -2.42 -7.18 11.13
N LEU A 278 -3.69 -6.81 11.20
CA LEU A 278 -4.17 -5.51 11.67
C LEU A 278 -5.29 -5.72 12.68
N ILE A 279 -5.21 -5.04 13.83
CA ILE A 279 -6.30 -4.95 14.80
C ILE A 279 -6.91 -3.56 14.69
N LEU A 280 -8.22 -3.52 14.46
CA LEU A 280 -9.01 -2.31 14.38
C LEU A 280 -9.92 -2.20 15.61
N ASN A 281 -9.87 -1.05 16.28
CA ASN A 281 -10.65 -0.73 17.47
C ASN A 281 -10.54 -1.82 18.57
N HIS A 282 -9.35 -2.41 18.70
CA HIS A 282 -9.03 -3.50 19.63
C HIS A 282 -9.92 -4.76 19.51
N THR A 283 -10.77 -4.84 18.47
CA THR A 283 -11.87 -5.81 18.40
C THR A 283 -11.82 -6.62 17.11
N TRP A 284 -11.56 -5.96 15.98
CA TRP A 284 -11.61 -6.61 14.67
C TRP A 284 -10.21 -6.91 14.19
N HIS A 285 -9.88 -8.20 14.09
CA HIS A 285 -8.59 -8.66 13.60
C HIS A 285 -8.70 -9.03 12.13
N PHE A 286 -7.78 -8.51 11.33
CA PHE A 286 -7.65 -8.76 9.90
C PHE A 286 -6.30 -9.41 9.60
N ARG A 287 -6.29 -10.34 8.64
CA ARG A 287 -5.11 -10.96 8.01
C ARG A 287 -5.04 -10.52 6.55
N THR A 288 -3.86 -10.15 6.10
CA THR A 288 -3.51 -9.93 4.70
C THR A 288 -2.28 -10.76 4.34
N THR A 289 -2.14 -11.10 3.06
CA THR A 289 -1.06 -12.00 2.58
C THR A 289 0.31 -11.34 2.64
N ASN A 290 0.38 -10.02 2.49
CA ASN A 290 1.60 -9.23 2.57
C ASN A 290 1.37 -7.94 3.38
N TYR A 291 2.46 -7.28 3.75
CA TYR A 291 2.42 -6.05 4.55
C TYR A 291 1.93 -4.83 3.76
N GLU A 292 2.04 -4.81 2.43
CA GLU A 292 1.53 -3.70 1.60
C GLU A 292 0.00 -3.67 1.69
N ASP A 293 -0.66 -4.82 1.51
CA ASP A 293 -2.12 -4.95 1.64
C ASP A 293 -2.60 -4.57 3.06
N ARG A 294 -1.81 -4.87 4.10
CA ARG A 294 -2.10 -4.45 5.48
C ARG A 294 -2.02 -2.94 5.61
N ASP A 295 -0.96 -2.34 5.07
CA ASP A 295 -0.74 -0.90 5.14
C ASP A 295 -1.80 -0.16 4.29
N ASP A 296 -2.23 -0.72 3.16
CA ASP A 296 -3.33 -0.20 2.35
C ASP A 296 -4.69 -0.31 3.06
N LEU A 297 -4.96 -1.45 3.73
CA LEU A 297 -6.12 -1.60 4.61
C LEU A 297 -6.11 -0.56 5.73
N SER A 298 -4.97 -0.41 6.42
CA SER A 298 -4.74 0.58 7.47
C SER A 298 -5.02 1.99 6.94
N ASN A 299 -4.46 2.32 5.77
CA ASN A 299 -4.70 3.59 5.11
C ASN A 299 -6.20 3.81 4.84
N CYS A 300 -6.95 2.78 4.42
CA CYS A 300 -8.40 2.83 4.14
C CYS A 300 -9.27 3.03 5.38
N VAL A 301 -8.80 2.68 6.57
CA VAL A 301 -9.53 2.90 7.83
C VAL A 301 -9.03 4.12 8.59
N SER A 302 -7.83 4.61 8.26
CA SER A 302 -7.22 5.81 8.86
C SER A 302 -7.75 7.13 8.29
N VAL A 303 -8.58 7.08 7.24
CA VAL A 303 -8.66 8.15 6.21
C VAL A 303 -8.87 9.56 6.73
N ASN A 304 -7.96 10.42 6.26
CA ASN A 304 -8.28 11.75 5.75
C ASN A 304 -7.76 11.89 4.29
N GLU A 305 -8.64 12.36 3.40
CA GLU A 305 -8.31 13.06 2.13
C GLU A 305 -9.27 14.26 1.97
N SER A 306 -9.42 15.06 3.01
CA SER A 306 -10.01 16.39 2.95
C SER A 306 -8.89 17.38 2.63
N LYS A 307 -8.64 17.60 1.34
CA LYS A 307 -8.14 18.93 0.97
C LYS A 307 -9.35 19.85 1.14
N ASN A 308 -9.25 20.87 1.98
CA ASN A 308 -10.22 21.97 1.99
C ASN A 308 -10.16 22.64 0.61
N ILE A 309 -11.03 22.21 -0.30
CA ILE A 309 -11.16 22.85 -1.60
C ILE A 309 -11.97 24.13 -1.36
N LYS A 310 -11.27 25.25 -1.26
CA LYS A 310 -11.90 26.56 -1.27
C LYS A 310 -12.23 26.89 -2.72
N ILE A 311 -13.44 26.55 -3.16
CA ILE A 311 -13.92 26.99 -4.47
C ILE A 311 -14.44 28.42 -4.30
N SER A 312 -13.62 29.40 -4.67
CA SER A 312 -14.04 30.79 -4.74
C SER A 312 -14.79 31.01 -6.06
N LEU A 313 -16.10 30.81 -6.06
CA LEU A 313 -16.95 31.45 -7.08
C LEU A 313 -17.09 32.92 -6.70
N SER A 314 -17.19 33.82 -7.66
CA SER A 314 -17.19 35.29 -7.47
C SER A 314 -18.24 35.82 -6.47
N ILE A 315 -19.19 34.99 -6.03
CA ILE A 315 -20.27 35.36 -5.09
C ILE A 315 -20.44 34.33 -3.94
N ILE A 316 -19.94 33.08 -4.04
CA ILE A 316 -20.18 32.02 -3.04
C ILE A 316 -18.91 31.20 -2.80
N ASN A 317 -18.46 31.13 -1.53
CA ASN A 317 -17.44 30.19 -1.10
C ASN A 317 -18.10 28.86 -0.71
N ILE A 318 -18.03 27.84 -1.57
CA ILE A 318 -18.45 26.48 -1.21
C ILE A 318 -17.22 25.74 -0.68
N THR A 319 -17.31 25.26 0.55
CA THR A 319 -16.29 24.41 1.17
C THR A 319 -16.82 22.97 1.15
N CYS A 320 -16.27 22.13 0.27
CA CYS A 320 -16.58 20.70 0.28
C CYS A 320 -15.62 19.99 1.23
N GLN A 321 -16.13 19.47 2.35
CA GLN A 321 -15.39 18.56 3.23
C GLN A 321 -15.56 17.13 2.72
N LEU A 322 -14.46 16.45 2.40
CA LEU A 322 -14.45 15.00 2.21
C LEU A 322 -14.34 14.32 3.58
N PHE A 323 -14.99 13.17 3.74
CA PHE A 323 -15.22 12.53 5.05
C PHE A 323 -13.95 11.90 5.64
N GLU A 324 -13.74 12.14 6.94
CA GLU A 324 -12.57 11.73 7.72
C GLU A 324 -12.93 10.67 8.75
N PHE A 325 -12.24 9.53 8.83
CA PHE A 325 -12.39 8.60 9.97
C PHE A 325 -11.65 9.11 11.21
N ASN A 326 -10.53 9.81 11.04
CA ASN A 326 -9.81 10.50 12.12
C ASN A 326 -9.46 11.92 11.72
N SER A 327 -9.69 12.86 12.64
CA SER A 327 -9.38 14.28 12.40
C SER A 327 -7.89 14.61 12.54
N PHE A 328 -7.10 13.80 13.25
CA PHE A 328 -5.67 14.02 13.45
C PHE A 328 -4.84 12.80 13.04
N TYR A 329 -3.77 13.03 12.29
CA TYR A 329 -2.85 11.97 11.90
C TYR A 329 -1.44 12.51 11.66
N VAL A 330 -0.49 11.60 11.85
CA VAL A 330 0.93 11.83 11.59
C VAL A 330 1.26 11.26 10.23
N ILE A 331 1.82 12.10 9.35
CA ILE A 331 2.51 11.64 8.15
C ILE A 331 3.98 11.42 8.49
N TRP A 332 4.51 10.27 8.09
CA TRP A 332 5.95 10.02 8.16
C TRP A 332 6.45 9.42 6.84
N LYS A 333 7.75 9.61 6.56
CA LYS A 333 8.40 9.11 5.35
C LYS A 333 9.49 8.10 5.68
N TYR A 334 9.56 7.04 4.87
CA TYR A 334 10.63 6.05 4.91
C TYR A 334 11.77 6.40 3.93
N ILE A 335 12.89 5.65 3.98
CA ILE A 335 14.11 5.82 3.16
C ILE A 335 13.81 5.66 1.65
N ASP A 336 12.75 4.94 1.30
CA ASP A 336 12.22 4.79 -0.06
C ASP A 336 11.31 5.96 -0.49
N ASN A 337 11.14 6.99 0.36
CA ASN A 337 10.20 8.10 0.20
C ASN A 337 8.70 7.72 0.27
N ALA A 338 8.36 6.47 0.61
CA ALA A 338 6.99 6.08 0.86
C ALA A 338 6.44 6.89 2.03
N THR A 339 5.24 7.45 1.81
CA THR A 339 4.57 8.31 2.77
C THR A 339 3.49 7.50 3.48
N HIS A 340 3.62 7.34 4.78
CA HIS A 340 2.69 6.60 5.62
C HIS A 340 1.85 7.55 6.47
N LYS A 341 0.63 7.14 6.80
CA LYS A 341 -0.30 7.88 7.65
C LYS A 341 -0.62 7.05 8.88
N GLU A 342 -0.46 7.64 10.05
CA GLU A 342 -0.78 7.01 11.32
C GLU A 342 -1.84 7.83 12.05
N PRO A 343 -3.05 7.27 12.28
CA PRO A 343 -4.09 7.96 13.02
C PRO A 343 -3.76 7.95 14.50
N LEU A 344 -3.75 9.14 15.12
CA LEU A 344 -3.47 9.29 16.54
C LEU A 344 -4.57 10.15 17.17
N ASN A 345 -5.02 9.79 18.38
CA ASN A 345 -5.93 10.65 19.13
C ASN A 345 -5.14 11.72 19.89
N PRO A 346 -5.20 12.99 19.49
CA PRO A 346 -4.33 14.00 20.06
C PRO A 346 -4.70 14.34 21.51
N TYR A 347 -5.91 14.00 21.95
CA TYR A 347 -6.40 14.25 23.31
C TYR A 347 -6.05 13.14 24.30
N SER A 348 -5.74 11.94 23.82
CA SER A 348 -5.45 10.79 24.68
C SER A 348 -4.02 10.29 24.58
N ILE A 349 -3.26 10.74 23.58
CA ILE A 349 -1.88 10.28 23.35
C ILE A 349 -0.87 11.40 23.62
N THR A 350 0.17 11.06 24.36
CA THR A 350 1.36 11.90 24.50
C THR A 350 2.25 11.79 23.27
N PHE A 351 3.14 12.76 23.07
CA PHE A 351 4.15 12.68 22.01
C PHE A 351 5.00 11.42 22.13
N LYS A 352 5.46 11.10 23.35
CA LYS A 352 6.23 9.89 23.65
C LYS A 352 5.47 8.62 23.28
N GLN A 353 4.20 8.50 23.67
CA GLN A 353 3.36 7.36 23.30
C GLN A 353 3.13 7.28 21.79
N GLY A 354 2.95 8.41 21.10
CA GLY A 354 2.83 8.45 19.63
C GLY A 354 4.10 7.97 18.93
N ILE A 355 5.27 8.34 19.43
CA ILE A 355 6.56 7.83 18.95
C ILE A 355 6.70 6.33 19.20
N GLN A 356 6.38 5.85 20.40
CA GLN A 356 6.42 4.42 20.72
C GLN A 356 5.47 3.60 19.85
N HIS A 357 4.29 4.13 19.56
CA HIS A 357 3.30 3.51 18.67
C HIS A 357 3.84 3.37 17.24
N LEU A 358 4.41 4.45 16.68
CA LEU A 358 5.05 4.42 15.36
C LEU A 358 6.24 3.45 15.32
N GLN A 359 7.04 3.45 16.39
CA GLN A 359 8.16 2.54 16.56
C GLN A 359 7.68 1.08 16.50
N HIS A 360 6.66 0.71 17.27
CA HIS A 360 6.06 -0.63 17.25
C HIS A 360 5.54 -1.04 15.87
N ASN A 361 4.78 -0.16 15.19
CA ASN A 361 4.26 -0.44 13.86
C ASN A 361 5.39 -0.67 12.82
N LEU A 362 6.45 0.12 12.91
CA LEU A 362 7.65 -0.02 12.07
C LEU A 362 8.38 -1.34 12.33
N GLN A 363 8.51 -1.74 13.60
CA GLN A 363 9.10 -3.03 13.96
C GLN A 363 8.29 -4.19 13.40
N MET A 364 6.96 -4.15 13.54
CA MET A 364 6.08 -5.18 13.01
C MET A 364 6.18 -5.28 11.49
N ARG A 365 6.33 -4.15 10.79
CA ARG A 365 6.55 -4.15 9.34
C ARG A 365 7.92 -4.70 8.95
N SER A 366 9.00 -4.24 9.58
CA SER A 366 10.36 -4.69 9.25
C SER A 366 10.55 -6.17 9.60
N HIS A 367 9.98 -6.62 10.71
CA HIS A 367 9.96 -8.03 11.07
C HIS A 367 9.18 -8.84 10.05
N PHE A 368 8.06 -8.32 9.53
CA PHE A 368 7.31 -9.02 8.48
C PHE A 368 8.13 -9.20 7.21
N ALA A 369 8.67 -8.11 6.67
CA ALA A 369 9.35 -8.09 5.38
C ALA A 369 10.70 -8.82 5.42
N ASP A 370 11.53 -8.53 6.43
CA ASP A 370 12.95 -8.89 6.43
C ASP A 370 13.35 -9.76 7.63
N GLY A 371 12.42 -10.11 8.53
CA GLY A 371 12.73 -10.79 9.79
C GLY A 371 13.51 -9.93 10.80
N LYS A 372 13.62 -8.62 10.55
CA LYS A 372 14.33 -7.68 11.43
C LYS A 372 13.44 -7.23 12.59
N ASP A 373 13.83 -7.53 13.81
CA ASP A 373 13.05 -7.24 15.03
C ASP A 373 13.82 -6.45 16.09
N GLU A 374 15.10 -6.15 15.88
CA GLU A 374 15.91 -5.40 16.83
C GLU A 374 16.23 -3.99 16.30
N PHE A 375 16.02 -2.98 17.14
CA PHE A 375 16.28 -1.59 16.79
C PHE A 375 17.77 -1.27 16.92
N ILE A 376 18.36 -0.74 15.86
CA ILE A 376 19.69 -0.14 15.90
C ILE A 376 19.57 1.35 16.23
N LEU A 377 18.63 2.03 15.55
CA LEU A 377 18.42 3.46 15.67
C LEU A 377 16.95 3.79 15.42
N PHE A 378 16.41 4.72 16.20
CA PHE A 378 15.13 5.37 15.96
C PHE A 378 15.27 6.83 16.37
N GLU A 379 15.14 7.75 15.42
CA GLU A 379 15.36 9.19 15.62
C GLU A 379 14.24 9.98 14.92
N CYS A 380 13.50 10.79 15.68
CA CYS A 380 12.57 11.77 15.13
C CYS A 380 13.29 13.12 14.96
N LYS A 381 13.35 13.66 13.73
CA LYS A 381 13.99 14.95 13.44
C LYS A 381 13.01 16.09 13.65
N PHE A 382 12.99 16.62 14.87
CA PHE A 382 12.08 17.69 15.30
C PHE A 382 12.12 18.95 14.43
N ASP A 383 13.31 19.34 14.01
CA ASP A 383 13.58 20.50 13.15
C ASP A 383 12.95 20.38 11.76
N LYS A 384 12.67 19.15 11.32
CA LYS A 384 12.08 18.85 10.01
C LYS A 384 10.61 18.46 10.06
N CYS A 385 10.05 18.32 11.27
CA CYS A 385 8.63 18.12 11.45
C CYS A 385 7.84 19.35 10.97
N LYS A 386 6.60 19.16 10.50
CA LYS A 386 5.71 20.26 10.10
C LYS A 386 4.37 20.13 10.83
N PRO A 387 4.00 21.11 11.70
CA PRO A 387 4.83 22.24 12.13
C PRO A 387 6.06 21.77 12.93
N VAL A 388 7.07 22.64 13.04
CA VAL A 388 8.29 22.35 13.80
C VAL A 388 7.92 22.10 15.26
N ILE A 389 8.42 20.99 15.82
CA ILE A 389 8.21 20.62 17.22
C ILE A 389 9.43 21.11 17.99
N SER A 390 9.22 21.72 19.17
CA SER A 390 10.34 22.16 20.01
C SER A 390 11.16 20.96 20.48
N SER A 391 12.49 20.99 20.32
CA SER A 391 13.39 19.94 20.80
C SER A 391 13.34 19.73 22.32
N LYS A 392 12.80 20.71 23.08
CA LYS A 392 12.57 20.59 24.53
C LYS A 392 11.49 19.57 24.91
N ILE A 393 10.69 19.10 23.95
CA ILE A 393 9.57 18.16 24.16
C ILE A 393 10.04 16.70 24.20
N ASN A 394 11.29 16.42 23.82
CA ASN A 394 11.81 15.05 23.58
C ASN A 394 11.54 14.01 24.68
N ASN A 395 11.47 14.44 25.95
CA ASN A 395 11.31 13.54 27.10
C ASN A 395 10.05 13.82 27.93
N SER A 396 9.17 14.72 27.48
CA SER A 396 8.02 15.12 28.28
C SER A 396 6.77 14.35 27.86
N ASP A 397 5.98 13.90 28.84
CA ASP A 397 4.67 13.26 28.66
C ASP A 397 3.61 14.32 28.26
N VAL A 398 3.93 15.15 27.26
CA VAL A 398 3.06 16.22 26.75
C VAL A 398 2.10 15.62 25.74
N LEU A 399 0.80 15.91 25.89
CA LEU A 399 -0.25 15.50 24.97
C LEU A 399 -0.03 16.13 23.60
N LEU A 400 -0.32 15.39 22.52
CA LEU A 400 -0.27 15.96 21.16
C LEU A 400 -1.21 17.17 21.02
N HIS A 401 -2.33 17.18 21.75
CA HIS A 401 -3.21 18.33 21.87
C HIS A 401 -2.45 19.59 22.27
N ASP A 402 -1.64 19.53 23.33
CA ASP A 402 -0.90 20.70 23.83
C ASP A 402 0.15 21.20 22.84
N ILE A 403 0.69 20.32 22.00
CA ILE A 403 1.65 20.67 20.95
C ILE A 403 0.95 21.40 19.80
N TYR A 404 -0.24 20.95 19.40
CA TYR A 404 -0.84 21.37 18.13
C TYR A 404 -2.12 22.21 18.24
N LYS A 405 -2.70 22.40 19.44
CA LYS A 405 -3.95 23.14 19.65
C LYS A 405 -3.98 24.57 19.11
N HIS A 406 -2.82 25.17 18.88
CA HIS A 406 -2.69 26.53 18.35
C HIS A 406 -2.63 26.60 16.82
N LEU A 407 -2.63 25.46 16.12
CA LEU A 407 -2.66 25.45 14.66
C LEU A 407 -4.06 25.75 14.10
N PRO A 408 -4.16 26.47 12.97
CA PRO A 408 -5.42 26.65 12.27
C PRO A 408 -6.08 25.30 11.95
N HIS A 409 -7.40 25.24 12.09
CA HIS A 409 -8.22 24.04 11.84
C HIS A 409 -8.00 22.87 12.80
N TYR A 410 -7.19 23.01 13.86
CA TYR A 410 -7.08 21.99 14.90
C TYR A 410 -8.48 21.66 15.47
N PRO A 411 -8.80 20.37 15.70
CA PRO A 411 -7.94 19.19 15.58
C PRO A 411 -7.91 18.53 14.19
N ILE A 412 -8.60 19.08 13.20
CA ILE A 412 -8.64 18.60 11.81
C ILE A 412 -7.38 19.09 11.09
N ILE A 413 -6.24 18.48 11.41
CA ILE A 413 -4.94 18.84 10.86
C ILE A 413 -4.12 17.62 10.49
N GLN A 414 -3.27 17.82 9.49
CA GLN A 414 -2.21 16.90 9.12
C GLN A 414 -0.89 17.43 9.69
N VAL A 415 -0.19 16.60 10.46
CA VAL A 415 1.18 16.91 10.91
C VAL A 415 2.16 15.96 10.24
N TYR A 416 3.37 16.44 9.94
CA TYR A 416 4.44 15.64 9.33
C TYR A 416 5.56 15.41 10.34
N TRP A 417 5.94 14.17 10.58
CA TRP A 417 7.08 13.75 11.39
C TRP A 417 8.14 13.11 10.49
N GLU A 418 9.38 13.62 10.51
CA GLU A 418 10.49 12.98 9.80
C GLU A 418 11.20 11.99 10.73
N ILE A 419 11.06 10.71 10.44
CA ILE A 419 11.60 9.62 11.27
C ILE A 419 12.73 8.93 10.50
N LYS A 420 13.87 8.77 11.15
CA LYS A 420 14.95 7.87 10.75
C LYS A 420 14.89 6.63 11.62
N TYR A 421 15.04 5.47 11.01
CA TYR A 421 15.15 4.24 11.78
C TYR A 421 16.01 3.21 11.03
N TYR A 422 16.60 2.30 11.80
CA TYR A 422 17.34 1.14 11.29
C TYR A 422 17.03 -0.07 12.17
N PHE A 423 16.78 -1.20 11.52
CA PHE A 423 16.53 -2.48 12.18
C PHE A 423 17.59 -3.51 11.78
N MET A 424 17.88 -4.43 12.69
CA MET A 424 18.60 -5.66 12.40
C MET A 424 17.78 -6.88 12.80
N VAL A 425 18.15 -8.04 12.25
CA VAL A 425 17.68 -9.33 12.74
C VAL A 425 18.32 -9.56 14.11
N SER A 426 17.52 -9.81 15.14
CA SER A 426 18.08 -10.05 16.46
C SER A 426 18.95 -11.29 16.47
N TYR A 427 20.08 -11.25 17.19
CA TYR A 427 20.99 -12.39 17.31
C TYR A 427 20.31 -13.66 17.80
N LYS A 428 19.24 -13.55 18.60
CA LYS A 428 18.42 -14.70 19.04
C LYS A 428 17.77 -15.48 17.89
N HIS A 429 17.60 -14.85 16.72
CA HIS A 429 17.05 -15.44 15.51
C HIS A 429 18.13 -15.85 14.51
N THR A 430 19.40 -15.53 14.79
CA THR A 430 20.52 -16.01 14.00
C THR A 430 20.89 -17.41 14.43
N ILE A 431 21.12 -18.30 13.46
CA ILE A 431 21.63 -19.65 13.74
C ILE A 431 23.14 -19.49 13.94
N GLY A 432 23.59 -19.72 15.17
CA GLY A 432 25.02 -19.86 15.45
C GLY A 432 25.56 -21.06 14.69
N ILE A 433 26.27 -20.81 13.59
CA ILE A 433 27.01 -21.86 12.89
C ILE A 433 28.29 -22.06 13.70
N GLU A 434 28.31 -23.07 14.57
CA GLU A 434 29.54 -23.49 15.25
C GLU A 434 30.60 -23.78 14.17
N ARG A 435 31.71 -23.04 14.23
CA ARG A 435 32.86 -23.09 13.30
C ARG A 435 33.67 -24.39 13.39
N ASN A 436 33.04 -25.52 13.70
CA ASN A 436 33.72 -26.80 13.97
C ASN A 436 34.39 -27.41 12.73
N HIS A 437 34.17 -26.85 11.54
CA HIS A 437 34.75 -27.32 10.26
C HIS A 437 35.63 -26.30 9.54
N LEU A 438 35.91 -25.13 10.15
CA LEU A 438 36.96 -24.28 9.59
C LEU A 438 38.32 -24.97 9.81
N PRO A 439 39.21 -25.00 8.80
CA PRO A 439 40.56 -25.50 8.99
C PRO A 439 41.19 -24.75 10.16
N LYS A 440 41.70 -25.50 11.15
CA LYS A 440 42.38 -24.95 12.31
C LYS A 440 43.42 -23.95 11.83
N SER A 441 43.36 -22.73 12.35
CA SER A 441 44.24 -21.62 12.00
C SER A 441 45.64 -21.80 12.60
N ASP A 442 46.23 -22.97 12.47
CA ASP A 442 47.57 -23.28 12.99
C ASP A 442 48.65 -22.36 12.37
N GLU A 443 48.33 -21.60 11.31
CA GLU A 443 49.20 -20.60 10.70
C GLU A 443 49.08 -19.16 11.25
N LEU A 444 48.04 -18.81 12.03
CA LEU A 444 47.81 -17.42 12.46
C LEU A 444 48.18 -17.11 13.92
N GLY A 445 48.55 -18.10 14.73
CA GLY A 445 49.10 -17.87 16.08
C GLY A 445 48.16 -17.20 17.09
N ILE A 446 46.85 -17.21 16.85
CA ILE A 446 45.84 -16.65 17.76
C ILE A 446 45.09 -17.80 18.45
N GLU A 447 45.23 -17.89 19.77
CA GLU A 447 44.63 -18.92 20.61
C GLU A 447 43.18 -18.51 20.97
N PHE A 448 42.18 -19.24 20.46
CA PHE A 448 40.77 -19.03 20.82
C PHE A 448 40.33 -20.05 21.89
N ILE A 449 39.72 -19.55 22.97
CA ILE A 449 39.17 -20.37 24.06
C ILE A 449 37.80 -20.92 23.63
N PRO A 450 37.57 -22.25 23.62
CA PRO A 450 36.30 -22.83 23.22
C PRO A 450 35.23 -22.69 24.33
N SER A 451 34.02 -22.28 23.93
CA SER A 451 32.81 -22.28 24.76
C SER A 451 32.14 -23.66 24.70
N ASN A 452 32.19 -24.43 25.78
CA ASN A 452 31.77 -25.84 25.86
C ASN A 452 30.26 -26.07 26.11
N GLN A 453 29.35 -25.29 25.51
CA GLN A 453 27.91 -25.51 25.69
C GLN A 453 27.19 -25.82 24.37
N LYS A 454 26.96 -27.12 24.13
CA LYS A 454 26.14 -27.64 23.03
C LYS A 454 24.68 -27.26 23.23
N THR A 455 24.13 -26.42 22.37
CA THR A 455 22.67 -26.35 22.16
C THR A 455 22.25 -27.36 21.10
N LYS A 456 21.27 -28.20 21.43
CA LYS A 456 20.74 -29.25 20.56
C LYS A 456 20.03 -28.61 19.36
N PHE A 457 20.63 -28.70 18.18
CA PHE A 457 20.11 -28.19 16.91
C PHE A 457 18.77 -28.86 16.56
N ASN A 458 17.77 -28.06 16.18
CA ASN A 458 16.46 -28.51 15.73
C ASN A 458 16.44 -28.56 14.18
N PRO A 459 16.25 -29.72 13.54
CA PRO A 459 16.49 -29.89 12.11
C PRO A 459 15.21 -29.61 11.31
N LEU A 460 14.92 -28.34 11.00
CA LEU A 460 13.91 -28.00 10.00
C LEU A 460 14.36 -26.80 9.16
N LEU A 461 15.25 -27.05 8.19
CA LEU A 461 15.44 -26.21 7.01
C LEU A 461 15.40 -27.11 5.76
N TYR A 462 14.62 -26.65 4.78
CA TYR A 462 14.08 -27.41 3.65
C TYR A 462 15.13 -27.85 2.61
N GLU A 463 14.97 -29.08 2.13
CA GLU A 463 15.78 -29.77 1.10
C GLU A 463 15.55 -29.22 -0.34
N CYS A 464 14.57 -28.33 -0.54
CA CYS A 464 14.12 -27.91 -1.87
C CYS A 464 15.01 -26.87 -2.59
N ASP A 465 15.92 -26.18 -1.89
CA ASP A 465 16.79 -25.15 -2.50
C ASP A 465 18.18 -25.66 -2.88
N LEU A 466 18.59 -26.85 -2.40
CA LEU A 466 19.88 -27.45 -2.74
C LEU A 466 20.03 -27.77 -4.23
N TYR A 467 18.92 -28.13 -4.91
CA TYR A 467 18.95 -28.46 -6.33
C TYR A 467 19.13 -27.21 -7.22
N LYS A 468 18.57 -26.06 -6.80
CA LYS A 468 18.76 -24.77 -7.49
C LYS A 468 20.18 -24.23 -7.30
N LEU A 469 20.74 -24.39 -6.10
CA LEU A 469 22.11 -23.98 -5.80
C LEU A 469 23.17 -24.83 -6.53
N LYS A 470 22.89 -26.13 -6.72
CA LYS A 470 23.75 -27.02 -7.51
C LYS A 470 23.79 -26.61 -8.99
N MET A 471 22.64 -26.25 -9.59
CA MET A 471 22.62 -25.74 -10.96
C MET A 471 23.36 -24.42 -11.14
N ILE A 472 23.32 -23.51 -10.16
CA ILE A 472 24.06 -22.24 -10.20
C ILE A 472 25.57 -22.48 -10.10
N ARG A 473 26.00 -23.38 -9.20
CA ARG A 473 27.40 -23.78 -9.04
C ARG A 473 27.97 -24.42 -10.31
N ASP A 474 27.25 -25.38 -10.88
CA ASP A 474 27.65 -26.10 -12.09
C ASP A 474 27.70 -25.17 -13.33
N THR A 475 26.94 -24.07 -13.32
CA THR A 475 26.97 -23.03 -14.36
C THR A 475 28.13 -22.04 -14.18
N MET A 476 28.57 -21.79 -12.94
CA MET A 476 29.66 -20.85 -12.63
C MET A 476 31.05 -21.45 -12.81
N ASP A 477 31.22 -22.77 -12.64
CA ASP A 477 32.53 -23.44 -12.74
C ASP A 477 33.04 -23.63 -14.19
N ILE A 478 32.26 -23.26 -15.22
CA ILE A 478 32.61 -23.45 -16.64
C ILE A 478 33.34 -22.23 -17.26
N LYS A 479 33.34 -21.05 -16.62
CA LYS A 479 34.01 -19.85 -17.18
C LYS A 479 34.60 -18.97 -16.09
N LEU A 480 35.84 -19.21 -15.67
CA LEU A 480 36.64 -18.15 -15.06
C LEU A 480 38.14 -18.33 -15.34
N THR A 481 38.58 -17.82 -16.50
CA THR A 481 39.96 -17.43 -16.72
C THR A 481 40.24 -16.11 -15.99
N ARG A 482 41.40 -16.03 -15.32
CA ARG A 482 41.89 -14.86 -14.57
C ARG A 482 41.79 -13.57 -15.41
N ASP A 483 40.92 -12.67 -14.99
CA ASP A 483 40.96 -11.26 -15.40
C ASP A 483 40.42 -10.38 -14.25
N ASN A 484 40.80 -9.10 -14.26
CA ASN A 484 40.61 -8.02 -13.27
C ASN A 484 39.12 -7.65 -12.97
N SER A 485 38.26 -8.65 -12.90
CA SER A 485 36.83 -8.59 -12.64
C SER A 485 36.49 -7.95 -11.31
N LEU A 486 37.25 -8.23 -10.24
CA LEU A 486 37.00 -7.66 -8.91
C LEU A 486 37.12 -6.13 -8.91
N GLN A 487 38.15 -5.58 -9.56
CA GLN A 487 38.38 -4.14 -9.65
C GLN A 487 37.29 -3.43 -10.48
N LYS A 488 36.79 -4.07 -11.54
CA LYS A 488 35.64 -3.58 -12.32
C LYS A 488 34.32 -3.67 -11.55
N LEU A 489 34.12 -4.73 -10.77
CA LEU A 489 32.95 -4.92 -9.92
C LEU A 489 32.86 -3.83 -8.84
N PHE A 490 34.00 -3.42 -8.26
CA PHE A 490 34.08 -2.30 -7.33
C PHE A 490 33.74 -0.96 -7.98
N HIS A 491 34.25 -0.70 -9.19
CA HIS A 491 33.89 0.51 -9.93
C HIS A 491 32.41 0.57 -10.31
N GLU A 492 31.76 -0.56 -10.58
CA GLU A 492 30.31 -0.63 -10.80
C GLU A 492 29.50 -0.44 -9.52
N THR A 493 29.93 -1.05 -8.41
CA THR A 493 29.23 -0.97 -7.11
C THR A 493 29.27 0.45 -6.55
N ILE A 494 30.40 1.16 -6.69
CA ILE A 494 30.56 2.57 -6.25
C ILE A 494 29.77 3.55 -7.14
N LYS A 495 29.46 3.17 -8.39
CA LYS A 495 28.82 4.05 -9.38
C LYS A 495 27.28 4.04 -9.30
N ASN A 496 26.66 3.03 -8.67
CA ASN A 496 25.23 2.76 -8.83
C ASN A 496 24.31 3.06 -7.61
N GLU A 497 24.77 3.68 -6.52
CA GLU A 497 23.92 3.91 -5.31
C GLU A 497 23.97 5.32 -4.68
N LYS A 498 23.02 5.56 -3.74
CA LYS A 498 22.66 6.87 -3.15
C LYS A 498 23.86 7.60 -2.49
N LYS A 499 24.12 8.80 -3.00
CA LYS A 499 25.33 9.64 -2.83
C LYS A 499 25.81 9.92 -1.39
N GLN A 500 24.93 9.96 -0.39
CA GLN A 500 25.24 10.58 0.91
C GLN A 500 26.03 9.68 1.87
N PHE A 501 25.88 8.34 1.81
CA PHE A 501 26.64 7.40 2.64
C PHE A 501 28.09 7.26 2.15
N TYR A 502 28.28 7.33 0.82
CA TYR A 502 29.59 7.25 0.20
C TYR A 502 30.48 8.44 0.51
N ASP A 503 29.97 9.65 0.67
CA ASP A 503 30.85 10.80 0.95
C ASP A 503 31.61 10.61 2.27
N ASN A 504 30.99 9.98 3.28
CA ASN A 504 31.63 9.66 4.55
C ASN A 504 32.68 8.54 4.40
N ILE A 505 32.35 7.47 3.67
CA ILE A 505 33.30 6.36 3.42
C ILE A 505 34.45 6.82 2.52
N LYS A 506 34.17 7.56 1.45
CA LYS A 506 35.16 8.17 0.54
C LYS A 506 36.08 9.12 1.31
N GLN A 507 35.55 9.93 2.23
CA GLN A 507 36.37 10.75 3.13
C GLN A 507 37.25 9.88 4.05
N ALA A 508 36.69 8.81 4.64
CA ALA A 508 37.42 7.94 5.56
C ALA A 508 38.59 7.20 4.88
N ILE A 509 38.41 6.75 3.63
CA ILE A 509 39.45 6.07 2.84
C ILE A 509 40.26 7.02 1.95
N LYS A 510 40.01 8.34 2.02
CA LYS A 510 40.63 9.39 1.19
C LYS A 510 40.52 9.14 -0.32
N PHE A 511 39.38 8.61 -0.78
CA PHE A 511 39.12 8.32 -2.18
C PHE A 511 39.01 9.61 -3.01
N ASN A 512 39.88 9.79 -4.01
CA ASN A 512 39.87 10.94 -4.91
C ASN A 512 39.20 10.60 -6.25
N GLU A 513 37.97 11.04 -6.45
CA GLU A 513 37.16 10.77 -7.64
C GLU A 513 37.72 11.42 -8.94
N LYS A 514 38.64 12.39 -8.81
CA LYS A 514 39.27 13.07 -9.95
C LYS A 514 40.52 12.35 -10.47
N ASP A 515 41.04 11.38 -9.72
CA ASP A 515 42.19 10.60 -10.15
C ASP A 515 41.74 9.46 -11.07
N LYS A 516 41.91 9.64 -12.39
CA LYS A 516 41.55 8.64 -13.40
C LYS A 516 42.39 7.36 -13.30
N ASN A 517 43.52 7.40 -12.59
CA ASN A 517 44.37 6.24 -12.33
C ASN A 517 44.16 5.67 -10.90
N GLY A 518 43.38 6.35 -10.07
CA GLY A 518 42.78 5.87 -8.82
C GLY A 518 43.68 4.99 -7.98
N GLU A 519 44.88 5.45 -7.62
CA GLU A 519 45.75 4.70 -6.72
C GLU A 519 45.14 4.75 -5.32
N LEU A 520 44.40 3.70 -4.95
CA LEU A 520 43.85 3.55 -3.62
C LEU A 520 45.05 3.44 -2.65
N ILE A 521 45.28 4.44 -1.80
CA ILE A 521 46.35 4.38 -0.80
C ILE A 521 45.93 3.37 0.27
N LEU A 522 46.30 2.12 0.04
CA LEU A 522 46.13 1.00 0.96
C LEU A 522 47.11 1.22 2.13
N ASN A 523 46.61 1.75 3.24
CA ASN A 523 47.35 1.72 4.51
C ASN A 523 47.02 0.43 5.27
N ASP A 524 47.84 0.09 6.27
CA ASP A 524 47.70 -1.16 7.03
C ASP A 524 46.32 -1.33 7.66
N LEU A 525 45.67 -0.23 8.07
CA LEU A 525 44.32 -0.25 8.61
C LEU A 525 43.29 -0.66 7.54
N ILE A 526 43.36 -0.08 6.34
CA ILE A 526 42.48 -0.41 5.21
C ILE A 526 42.74 -1.85 4.75
N LEU A 527 44.01 -2.28 4.68
CA LEU A 527 44.36 -3.67 4.36
C LEU A 527 43.83 -4.65 5.40
N THR A 528 43.85 -4.30 6.68
CA THR A 528 43.28 -5.11 7.77
C THR A 528 41.77 -5.24 7.61
N ILE A 529 41.06 -4.13 7.41
CA ILE A 529 39.61 -4.12 7.17
C ILE A 529 39.26 -4.93 5.91
N LEU A 530 40.04 -4.78 4.83
CA LEU A 530 39.83 -5.52 3.58
C LEU A 530 40.10 -7.02 3.75
N ASN A 531 41.10 -7.40 4.56
CA ASN A 531 41.35 -8.81 4.86
C ASN A 531 40.22 -9.41 5.70
N GLU A 532 39.73 -8.70 6.71
CA GLU A 532 38.59 -9.16 7.51
C GLU A 532 37.32 -9.29 6.65
N LEU A 533 37.02 -8.30 5.80
CA LEU A 533 35.91 -8.35 4.85
C LEU A 533 36.06 -9.49 3.85
N LYS A 534 37.27 -9.74 3.34
CA LYS A 534 37.57 -10.84 2.42
C LYS A 534 37.42 -12.20 3.09
N ILE A 535 37.90 -12.35 4.33
CA ILE A 535 37.73 -13.56 5.14
C ILE A 535 36.24 -13.80 5.39
N LEU A 536 35.49 -12.76 5.75
CA LEU A 536 34.05 -12.85 5.95
C LEU A 536 33.35 -13.24 4.64
N TYR A 537 33.57 -12.50 3.54
CA TYR A 537 32.95 -12.73 2.23
C TYR A 537 33.20 -14.15 1.68
N HIS A 538 34.38 -14.72 1.93
CA HIS A 538 34.72 -16.08 1.51
C HIS A 538 34.44 -17.16 2.56
N ASP A 539 33.89 -16.80 3.72
CA ASP A 539 33.49 -17.74 4.76
C ASP A 539 32.46 -18.72 4.16
N ASP A 540 32.67 -20.02 4.41
CA ASP A 540 31.82 -21.09 3.89
C ASP A 540 30.36 -20.96 4.39
N ILE A 541 30.13 -20.20 5.46
CA ILE A 541 28.80 -19.77 5.91
C ILE A 541 28.03 -19.07 4.79
N HIS A 542 28.65 -18.17 4.03
CA HIS A 542 27.97 -17.45 2.95
C HIS A 542 27.66 -18.36 1.75
N LYS A 543 28.46 -19.41 1.53
CA LYS A 543 28.14 -20.45 0.54
C LYS A 543 26.95 -21.30 0.98
N GLN A 544 26.76 -21.49 2.29
CA GLN A 544 25.65 -22.28 2.86
C GLN A 544 24.34 -21.51 2.97
N MET A 545 24.37 -20.17 3.08
CA MET A 545 23.17 -19.33 3.15
C MET A 545 22.34 -19.32 1.86
N GLY A 546 22.87 -19.78 0.73
CA GLY A 546 22.10 -19.97 -0.50
C GLY A 546 21.74 -18.70 -1.26
N TYR A 547 22.29 -17.55 -0.89
CA TYR A 547 22.21 -16.31 -1.67
C TYR A 547 23.58 -15.62 -1.70
N PRO A 548 23.99 -15.04 -2.85
CA PRO A 548 25.23 -14.30 -2.95
C PRO A 548 25.08 -12.98 -2.19
N LEU A 549 25.62 -12.92 -0.97
CA LEU A 549 25.81 -11.66 -0.26
C LEU A 549 26.74 -10.78 -1.11
N GLN A 550 26.20 -9.73 -1.72
CA GLN A 550 27.03 -8.70 -2.34
C GLN A 550 27.79 -7.95 -1.25
N LEU A 551 29.03 -7.52 -1.52
CA LEU A 551 29.94 -6.93 -0.52
C LEU A 551 29.33 -5.75 0.27
N TRP A 552 28.41 -4.98 -0.33
CA TRP A 552 27.71 -3.89 0.35
C TRP A 552 26.71 -4.34 1.41
N HIS A 553 26.32 -5.61 1.44
CA HIS A 553 25.56 -6.18 2.56
C HIS A 553 26.45 -6.47 3.77
N ILE A 554 27.77 -6.55 3.56
CA ILE A 554 28.77 -6.86 4.59
C ILE A 554 29.38 -5.58 5.16
N CYS A 555 29.65 -4.60 4.30
CA CYS A 555 30.10 -3.25 4.67
C CYS A 555 28.95 -2.42 5.24
#